data_AF-G3MI81-F1
#
_entry.id   AF-G3MI81-F1
#
_cell.length_a   1.000
_cell.length_b   1.000
_cell.length_c   1.000
_cell.angle_alpha   90.00
_cell.angle_beta   90.00
_cell.angle_gamma   90.00
#
_symmetry.space_group_name_H-M   'P 1'
#
loop_
_entity.id
_entity.type
_entity.pdbx_description
1 polymer ?
#
loop_
_entity_poly.entity_id
_entity_poly.type
_entity_poly.pdbx_seq_one_letter_code
_entity_poly.pdbx_strand_id
1 'polypeptide(L)'
;PEAAQWSAKRATEDPDFPDISKRRCKGVGGGDKGSKGLRHFSMKVCEKVQRKGTTSYNEVADELVAEFAAPEVAGLRGSGGGGAADQAYDQKNIRRRVYDALNVLMAMNIISKEKKEIRWLGLPTNSAQECQRLELEKQRRLEQISAKRQQLYDLLLQQIAYKNLVERNKSLERSRQAPAQASTIPLPFIIINTNKQNVIDCSISSDKSEYLFHFDGTFEIHDDIEVLKRMGLALGLDKGSCSPEDLERARRMVPRSLEPYVRQMAQGGAEVTPLASEVQRSSSRHSSVASLSDGQPGSSEDEDDFSDSD
;
A
#
# COMPACT_ATOMS: atom_id res chain seq x y z
N PRO A 1 33.37 -26.09 -27.57
CA PRO A 1 32.61 -25.89 -28.83
C PRO A 1 31.10 -25.89 -28.52
N GLU A 2 30.41 -24.85 -28.98
CA GLU A 2 28.94 -24.63 -29.12
C GLU A 2 27.99 -25.51 -28.26
N ALA A 3 27.19 -25.00 -27.31
CA ALA A 3 26.25 -23.86 -27.30
C ALA A 3 24.95 -24.06 -28.11
N ALA A 4 23.81 -24.17 -27.41
CA ALA A 4 22.50 -23.65 -27.83
C ALA A 4 21.51 -23.59 -26.65
N GLN A 5 20.66 -22.57 -26.62
CA GLN A 5 19.58 -22.35 -25.65
C GLN A 5 18.20 -22.66 -26.27
N TRP A 6 17.16 -22.86 -25.44
CA TRP A 6 15.73 -22.44 -25.59
C TRP A 6 14.80 -23.46 -24.89
N SER A 7 13.96 -23.20 -23.87
CA SER A 7 12.94 -22.17 -23.54
C SER A 7 11.47 -22.60 -23.77
N ALA A 8 10.73 -22.67 -22.66
CA ALA A 8 9.31 -22.28 -22.49
C ALA A 8 8.09 -23.18 -22.89
N LYS A 9 7.21 -23.33 -21.88
CA LYS A 9 5.70 -23.33 -21.86
C LYS A 9 4.87 -24.64 -21.89
N ARG A 10 4.42 -24.99 -20.67
CA ARG A 10 3.02 -24.84 -20.13
C ARG A 10 1.96 -25.95 -20.42
N ALA A 11 1.18 -26.19 -19.36
CA ALA A 11 -0.17 -26.79 -19.28
C ALA A 11 -0.25 -28.33 -19.27
N THR A 12 -0.43 -28.88 -18.07
CA THR A 12 -1.03 -30.20 -17.83
C THR A 12 -2.55 -30.07 -17.69
N GLU A 13 -3.28 -31.03 -18.25
CA GLU A 13 -4.73 -31.18 -18.16
C GLU A 13 -5.10 -32.05 -16.94
N ASP A 14 -6.34 -31.91 -16.44
CA ASP A 14 -6.91 -32.67 -15.32
C ASP A 14 -8.26 -33.28 -15.80
N PRO A 15 -8.65 -34.51 -15.40
CA PRO A 15 -9.65 -35.30 -16.13
C PRO A 15 -11.12 -35.15 -15.65
N ASP A 16 -12.04 -35.59 -16.52
CA ASP A 16 -13.51 -35.51 -16.41
C ASP A 16 -14.16 -36.05 -15.13
N PHE A 17 -15.22 -35.36 -14.67
CA PHE A 17 -16.45 -35.97 -14.13
C PHE A 17 -17.70 -35.22 -14.67
N PRO A 18 -18.87 -35.88 -14.84
CA PRO A 18 -19.72 -35.64 -16.01
C PRO A 18 -20.83 -34.59 -15.87
N ASP A 19 -21.17 -34.01 -17.03
CA ASP A 19 -22.18 -32.97 -17.23
C ASP A 19 -23.63 -33.46 -17.07
N ILE A 20 -24.37 -32.88 -16.10
CA ILE A 20 -25.80 -33.12 -15.84
C ILE A 20 -26.67 -32.03 -16.52
N SER A 21 -26.30 -31.56 -17.71
CA SER A 21 -27.07 -30.54 -18.47
C SER A 21 -28.20 -31.08 -19.35
N LYS A 22 -28.89 -32.16 -18.93
CA LYS A 22 -30.09 -32.69 -19.64
C LYS A 22 -31.29 -32.99 -18.72
N ARG A 23 -31.82 -31.95 -18.07
CA ARG A 23 -33.26 -31.89 -17.73
C ARG A 23 -33.95 -30.72 -18.43
N ARG A 24 -34.30 -31.00 -19.69
CA ARG A 24 -34.96 -30.09 -20.63
C ARG A 24 -36.46 -29.94 -20.29
N CYS A 25 -36.82 -28.99 -19.44
CA CYS A 25 -38.20 -28.50 -19.35
C CYS A 25 -38.54 -27.73 -20.64
N LYS A 26 -39.11 -28.44 -21.62
CA LYS A 26 -39.49 -27.91 -22.94
C LYS A 26 -40.83 -27.17 -22.80
N GLY A 27 -40.79 -25.85 -22.62
CA GLY A 27 -41.98 -25.02 -22.35
C GLY A 27 -41.90 -23.59 -22.93
N VAL A 28 -42.22 -23.47 -24.22
CA VAL A 28 -42.78 -22.29 -24.93
C VAL A 28 -42.29 -20.87 -24.53
N GLY A 29 -41.47 -20.30 -25.42
CA GLY A 29 -41.67 -18.91 -25.90
C GLY A 29 -41.18 -17.73 -25.06
N GLY A 30 -40.28 -16.94 -25.68
CA GLY A 30 -40.08 -15.52 -25.34
C GLY A 30 -38.63 -15.14 -25.11
N GLY A 31 -38.02 -14.48 -26.10
CA GLY A 31 -36.97 -13.53 -25.82
C GLY A 31 -37.49 -12.39 -24.93
N ASP A 32 -36.55 -11.59 -24.42
CA ASP A 32 -36.81 -10.31 -23.72
C ASP A 32 -37.44 -10.34 -22.32
N LYS A 33 -37.83 -11.51 -21.77
CA LYS A 33 -38.35 -11.64 -20.39
C LYS A 33 -37.33 -11.40 -19.26
N GLY A 34 -36.07 -11.11 -19.58
CA GLY A 34 -34.97 -10.96 -18.60
C GLY A 34 -35.08 -9.73 -17.69
N SER A 35 -35.78 -8.68 -18.12
CA SER A 35 -35.89 -7.38 -17.42
C SER A 35 -37.01 -7.30 -16.38
N LYS A 36 -37.94 -8.27 -16.32
CA LYS A 36 -39.03 -8.31 -15.33
C LYS A 36 -38.92 -9.51 -14.35
N GLY A 37 -37.78 -10.19 -14.31
CA GLY A 37 -37.54 -11.33 -13.40
C GLY A 37 -37.12 -10.92 -11.98
N LEU A 38 -37.32 -11.81 -10.99
CA LEU A 38 -36.93 -11.56 -9.59
C LEU A 38 -35.45 -11.16 -9.46
N ARG A 39 -34.54 -11.75 -10.25
CA ARG A 39 -33.11 -11.36 -10.27
C ARG A 39 -32.90 -9.87 -10.56
N HIS A 40 -33.69 -9.30 -11.49
CA HIS A 40 -33.59 -7.88 -11.84
C HIS A 40 -34.14 -6.99 -10.72
N PHE A 41 -35.29 -7.36 -10.14
CA PHE A 41 -35.85 -6.64 -8.99
C PHE A 41 -34.94 -6.71 -7.76
N SER A 42 -34.36 -7.87 -7.42
CA SER A 42 -33.42 -7.99 -6.31
C SER A 42 -32.17 -7.12 -6.51
N MET A 43 -31.63 -7.06 -7.73
CA MET A 43 -30.52 -6.18 -8.08
C MET A 43 -30.89 -4.70 -7.89
N LYS A 44 -32.06 -4.28 -8.41
CA LYS A 44 -32.54 -2.89 -8.29
C LYS A 44 -32.88 -2.48 -6.86
N VAL A 45 -33.48 -3.37 -6.07
CA VAL A 45 -33.71 -3.17 -4.63
C VAL A 45 -32.38 -3.00 -3.88
N CYS A 46 -31.38 -3.85 -4.18
CA CYS A 46 -30.05 -3.77 -3.58
C CYS A 46 -29.36 -2.42 -3.91
N GLU A 47 -29.31 -2.04 -5.19
CA GLU A 47 -28.78 -0.74 -5.65
C GLU A 47 -29.46 0.45 -4.95
N LYS A 48 -30.79 0.39 -4.78
CA LYS A 48 -31.58 1.48 -4.21
C LYS A 48 -31.34 1.66 -2.71
N VAL A 49 -31.35 0.57 -1.94
CA VAL A 49 -31.06 0.60 -0.50
C VAL A 49 -29.61 1.02 -0.25
N GLN A 50 -28.66 0.50 -1.04
CA GLN A 50 -27.24 0.91 -0.98
C GLN A 50 -27.06 2.42 -1.22
N ARG A 51 -27.72 2.99 -2.24
CA ARG A 51 -27.58 4.40 -2.59
C ARG A 51 -28.18 5.35 -1.55
N LYS A 52 -29.31 4.96 -0.94
CA LYS A 52 -30.00 5.79 0.07
C LYS A 52 -29.39 5.65 1.47
N GLY A 53 -28.75 4.52 1.78
CA GLY A 53 -28.22 4.20 3.12
C GLY A 53 -29.34 3.80 4.10
N THR A 54 -30.34 4.68 4.27
CA THR A 54 -31.56 4.42 5.03
C THR A 54 -32.78 4.76 4.17
N THR A 55 -33.80 3.89 4.17
CA THR A 55 -35.01 4.01 3.33
C THR A 55 -36.18 3.23 3.93
N SER A 56 -37.33 3.17 3.25
CA SER A 56 -38.50 2.38 3.67
C SER A 56 -39.05 1.50 2.54
N TYR A 57 -39.84 0.49 2.90
CA TYR A 57 -40.44 -0.43 1.90
C TYR A 57 -41.27 0.31 0.84
N ASN A 58 -42.11 1.27 1.24
CA ASN A 58 -42.96 1.99 0.30
C ASN A 58 -42.12 2.85 -0.65
N GLU A 59 -41.13 3.57 -0.13
CA GLU A 59 -40.20 4.38 -0.92
C GLU A 59 -39.46 3.55 -1.98
N VAL A 60 -38.88 2.41 -1.59
CA VAL A 60 -38.22 1.49 -2.53
C VAL A 60 -39.22 0.93 -3.55
N ALA A 61 -40.42 0.56 -3.12
CA ALA A 61 -41.42 -0.01 -4.02
C ALA A 61 -41.98 1.01 -5.02
N ASP A 62 -42.30 2.22 -4.57
CA ASP A 62 -42.92 3.25 -5.40
C ASP A 62 -41.91 3.90 -6.36
N GLU A 63 -40.65 4.04 -5.97
CA GLU A 63 -39.59 4.45 -6.93
C GLU A 63 -39.35 3.40 -8.02
N LEU A 64 -39.39 2.09 -7.69
CA LEU A 64 -39.24 1.04 -8.69
C LEU A 64 -40.48 0.89 -9.58
N VAL A 65 -41.68 1.23 -9.09
CA VAL A 65 -42.88 1.33 -9.92
C VAL A 65 -42.77 2.52 -10.87
N ALA A 66 -42.31 3.68 -10.39
CA ALA A 66 -42.11 4.87 -11.22
C ALA A 66 -41.05 4.65 -12.32
N GLU A 67 -39.91 4.04 -12.00
CA GLU A 67 -38.84 3.72 -12.96
C GLU A 67 -39.31 2.80 -14.10
N PHE A 68 -40.23 1.86 -13.83
CA PHE A 68 -40.75 0.91 -14.83
C PHE A 68 -42.02 1.41 -15.54
N ALA A 69 -42.74 2.39 -14.97
CA ALA A 69 -43.82 3.10 -15.62
C ALA A 69 -43.34 4.25 -16.54
N ALA A 70 -42.07 4.66 -16.42
CA ALA A 70 -41.49 5.74 -17.21
C ALA A 70 -41.38 5.37 -18.71
N PRO A 71 -41.84 6.23 -19.64
CA PRO A 71 -41.96 5.89 -21.06
C PRO A 71 -40.63 5.69 -21.79
N GLU A 72 -39.52 6.27 -21.32
CA GLU A 72 -38.18 6.04 -21.91
C GLU A 72 -37.75 4.57 -21.86
N VAL A 73 -38.07 3.86 -20.76
CA VAL A 73 -37.67 2.46 -20.59
C VAL A 73 -38.62 1.52 -21.34
N ALA A 74 -39.89 1.91 -21.48
CA ALA A 74 -40.90 1.17 -22.24
C ALA A 74 -40.67 1.27 -23.78
N GLY A 75 -40.16 2.40 -24.28
CA GLY A 75 -40.01 2.66 -25.71
C GLY A 75 -38.98 1.80 -26.46
N LEU A 76 -38.04 1.16 -25.74
CA LEU A 76 -36.93 0.39 -26.33
C LEU A 76 -37.14 -1.12 -26.42
N ARG A 77 -38.26 -1.66 -25.91
CA ARG A 77 -38.56 -3.11 -25.93
C ARG A 77 -40.00 -3.34 -26.36
N GLY A 78 -40.16 -3.64 -27.64
CA GLY A 78 -41.45 -3.58 -28.33
C GLY A 78 -42.49 -4.57 -27.83
N SER A 79 -43.53 -4.06 -27.17
CA SER A 79 -44.90 -4.60 -27.22
C SER A 79 -45.88 -3.58 -26.66
N GLY A 80 -46.89 -3.21 -27.47
CA GLY A 80 -48.23 -2.73 -27.09
C GLY A 80 -48.37 -1.69 -25.97
N GLY A 81 -48.95 -0.54 -26.27
CA GLY A 81 -49.34 0.46 -25.26
C GLY A 81 -50.27 -0.15 -24.19
N GLY A 82 -49.71 -0.42 -23.01
CA GLY A 82 -50.44 -0.98 -21.88
C GLY A 82 -51.41 0.04 -21.28
N GLY A 83 -52.71 -0.27 -21.36
CA GLY A 83 -53.74 0.52 -20.67
C GLY A 83 -53.58 0.49 -19.15
N ALA A 84 -54.28 1.36 -18.43
CA ALA A 84 -54.14 1.56 -16.98
C ALA A 84 -54.24 0.26 -16.14
N ALA A 85 -54.95 -0.78 -16.62
CA ALA A 85 -55.04 -2.07 -15.97
C ALA A 85 -53.71 -2.85 -15.94
N ASP A 86 -52.87 -2.73 -16.96
CA ASP A 86 -51.58 -3.43 -17.06
C ASP A 86 -50.53 -2.78 -16.13
N GLN A 87 -50.53 -1.44 -16.07
CA GLN A 87 -49.73 -0.69 -15.08
C GLN A 87 -50.09 -1.05 -13.64
N ALA A 88 -51.39 -1.23 -13.34
CA ALA A 88 -51.87 -1.67 -12.03
C ALA A 88 -51.50 -3.14 -11.70
N TYR A 89 -51.35 -3.99 -12.72
CA TYR A 89 -50.86 -5.37 -12.56
C TYR A 89 -49.36 -5.39 -12.27
N ASP A 90 -48.57 -4.66 -13.06
CA ASP A 90 -47.12 -4.52 -12.85
C ASP A 90 -46.80 -3.88 -11.49
N GLN A 91 -47.55 -2.87 -11.05
CA GLN A 91 -47.38 -2.29 -9.71
C GLN A 91 -47.55 -3.33 -8.58
N LYS A 92 -48.57 -4.19 -8.67
CA LYS A 92 -48.79 -5.28 -7.70
C LYS A 92 -47.67 -6.32 -7.77
N ASN A 93 -47.18 -6.63 -8.98
CA ASN A 93 -46.09 -7.58 -9.18
C ASN A 93 -44.78 -7.05 -8.58
N ILE A 94 -44.38 -5.82 -8.91
CA ILE A 94 -43.18 -5.16 -8.38
C ILE A 94 -43.21 -5.13 -6.86
N ARG A 95 -44.32 -4.65 -6.26
CA ARG A 95 -44.51 -4.64 -4.79
C ARG A 95 -44.31 -6.02 -4.17
N ARG A 96 -44.86 -7.09 -4.77
CA ARG A 96 -44.63 -8.47 -4.29
C ARG A 96 -43.16 -8.88 -4.41
N ARG A 97 -42.46 -8.52 -5.48
CA ARG A 97 -41.04 -8.87 -5.70
C ARG A 97 -40.08 -8.09 -4.79
N VAL A 98 -40.40 -6.85 -4.44
CA VAL A 98 -39.64 -6.06 -3.47
C VAL A 98 -39.62 -6.75 -2.10
N TYR A 99 -40.75 -7.33 -1.65
CA TYR A 99 -40.75 -8.13 -0.42
C TYR A 99 -39.87 -9.39 -0.49
N ASP A 100 -39.89 -10.13 -1.61
CA ASP A 100 -38.99 -11.30 -1.79
C ASP A 100 -37.52 -10.88 -1.69
N ALA A 101 -37.15 -9.82 -2.39
CA ALA A 101 -35.79 -9.28 -2.40
C ALA A 101 -35.35 -8.83 -0.99
N LEU A 102 -36.14 -7.99 -0.32
CA LEU A 102 -35.81 -7.47 1.01
C LEU A 102 -35.68 -8.58 2.05
N ASN A 103 -36.54 -9.60 2.02
CA ASN A 103 -36.47 -10.71 2.96
C ASN A 103 -35.18 -11.53 2.80
N VAL A 104 -34.73 -11.77 1.56
CA VAL A 104 -33.46 -12.47 1.30
C VAL A 104 -32.25 -11.59 1.65
N LEU A 105 -32.27 -10.29 1.29
CA LEU A 105 -31.19 -9.36 1.65
C LEU A 105 -31.04 -9.22 3.17
N MET A 106 -32.14 -9.23 3.91
CA MET A 106 -32.16 -9.21 5.38
C MET A 106 -31.62 -10.52 5.96
N ALA A 107 -32.04 -11.69 5.43
CA ALA A 107 -31.51 -12.99 5.85
C ALA A 107 -30.01 -13.17 5.56
N MET A 108 -29.50 -12.52 4.51
CA MET A 108 -28.07 -12.47 4.17
C MET A 108 -27.30 -11.38 4.95
N ASN A 109 -27.93 -10.71 5.92
CA ASN A 109 -27.36 -9.59 6.69
C ASN A 109 -26.81 -8.44 5.82
N ILE A 110 -27.37 -8.24 4.62
CA ILE A 110 -27.01 -7.13 3.71
C ILE A 110 -27.73 -5.83 4.12
N ILE A 111 -28.92 -5.97 4.70
CA ILE A 111 -29.76 -4.88 5.18
C ILE A 111 -30.35 -5.23 6.55
N SER A 112 -30.57 -4.22 7.41
CA SER A 112 -31.39 -4.33 8.62
C SER A 112 -32.79 -3.77 8.34
N LYS A 113 -33.80 -4.26 9.06
CA LYS A 113 -35.17 -3.72 9.02
C LYS A 113 -35.72 -3.53 10.44
N GLU A 114 -35.92 -2.28 10.83
CA GLU A 114 -36.53 -1.90 12.11
C GLU A 114 -37.89 -1.24 11.87
N LYS A 115 -38.98 -1.98 12.18
CA LYS A 115 -40.36 -1.57 11.92
C LYS A 115 -40.61 -1.20 10.44
N LYS A 116 -40.54 0.10 10.10
CA LYS A 116 -40.73 0.65 8.74
C LYS A 116 -39.41 1.10 8.08
N GLU A 117 -38.34 1.24 8.87
CA GLU A 117 -37.02 1.68 8.44
C GLU A 117 -36.20 0.48 7.94
N ILE A 118 -35.45 0.68 6.87
CA ILE A 118 -34.54 -0.28 6.26
C ILE A 118 -33.18 0.39 6.12
N ARG A 119 -32.14 -0.18 6.74
CA ARG A 119 -30.76 0.33 6.68
C ARG A 119 -29.87 -0.60 5.87
N TRP A 120 -28.99 -0.03 5.06
CA TRP A 120 -27.91 -0.75 4.38
C TRP A 120 -26.81 -1.13 5.37
N LEU A 121 -26.45 -2.41 5.43
CA LEU A 121 -25.33 -2.91 6.25
C LEU A 121 -24.07 -3.15 5.40
N GLY A 122 -24.24 -3.59 4.16
CA GLY A 122 -23.14 -3.95 3.24
C GLY A 122 -23.12 -5.43 2.89
N LEU A 123 -22.34 -5.81 1.87
CA LEU A 123 -22.25 -7.21 1.45
C LEU A 123 -21.45 -8.03 2.50
N PRO A 124 -21.97 -9.18 3.00
CA PRO A 124 -21.61 -9.77 4.30
C PRO A 124 -20.18 -10.32 4.46
N THR A 125 -19.31 -10.23 3.44
CA THR A 125 -17.95 -10.76 3.50
C THR A 125 -16.86 -9.88 2.87
N ASN A 126 -17.18 -8.84 2.09
CA ASN A 126 -16.12 -8.14 1.34
C ASN A 126 -15.29 -7.18 2.22
N SER A 127 -15.93 -6.21 2.88
CA SER A 127 -15.20 -5.07 3.49
C SER A 127 -14.24 -5.46 4.64
N ALA A 128 -14.67 -6.29 5.58
CA ALA A 128 -13.85 -6.64 6.75
C ALA A 128 -12.67 -7.56 6.38
N GLN A 129 -12.90 -8.57 5.54
CA GLN A 129 -11.85 -9.48 5.07
C GLN A 129 -10.88 -8.78 4.12
N GLU A 130 -11.38 -7.86 3.28
CA GLU A 130 -10.54 -7.01 2.44
C GLU A 130 -9.70 -6.04 3.28
N CYS A 131 -10.26 -5.44 4.33
CA CYS A 131 -9.50 -4.59 5.25
C CYS A 131 -8.34 -5.37 5.90
N GLN A 132 -8.61 -6.54 6.49
CA GLN A 132 -7.58 -7.40 7.09
C GLN A 132 -6.50 -7.82 6.08
N ARG A 133 -6.89 -8.14 4.84
CA ARG A 133 -5.97 -8.46 3.74
C ARG A 133 -5.09 -7.27 3.37
N LEU A 134 -5.65 -6.06 3.30
CA LEU A 134 -4.93 -4.82 3.00
C LEU A 134 -3.99 -4.42 4.15
N GLU A 135 -4.36 -4.67 5.40
CA GLU A 135 -3.50 -4.46 6.57
C GLU A 135 -2.28 -5.39 6.54
N LEU A 136 -2.47 -6.68 6.24
CA LEU A 136 -1.38 -7.65 6.05
C LEU A 136 -0.47 -7.26 4.86
N GLU A 137 -1.04 -6.78 3.75
CA GLU A 137 -0.25 -6.30 2.62
C GLU A 137 0.52 -5.01 2.94
N LYS A 138 -0.11 -4.07 3.66
CA LYS A 138 0.54 -2.85 4.18
C LYS A 138 1.74 -3.22 5.06
N GLN A 139 1.57 -4.15 6.00
CA GLN A 139 2.64 -4.59 6.89
C GLN A 139 3.83 -5.17 6.11
N ARG A 140 3.56 -6.10 5.17
CA ARG A 140 4.58 -6.65 4.27
C ARG A 140 5.29 -5.58 3.43
N ARG A 141 4.56 -4.57 2.95
CA ARG A 141 5.14 -3.45 2.20
C ARG A 141 6.02 -2.56 3.08
N LEU A 142 5.65 -2.30 4.33
CA LEU A 142 6.47 -1.56 5.29
C LEU A 142 7.79 -2.27 5.60
N GLU A 143 7.75 -3.59 5.83
CA GLU A 143 8.95 -4.41 6.03
C GLU A 143 9.88 -4.38 4.81
N GLN A 144 9.33 -4.49 3.60
CA GLN A 144 10.09 -4.37 2.36
C GLN A 144 10.69 -2.96 2.15
N ILE A 145 9.98 -1.89 2.55
CA ILE A 145 10.49 -0.52 2.51
C ILE A 145 11.64 -0.36 3.50
N SER A 146 11.50 -0.88 4.72
CA SER A 146 12.56 -0.84 5.75
C SER A 146 13.83 -1.55 5.28
N ALA A 147 13.71 -2.78 4.76
CA ALA A 147 14.84 -3.53 4.21
C ALA A 147 15.55 -2.79 3.06
N LYS A 148 14.78 -2.21 2.12
CA LYS A 148 15.35 -1.40 1.02
C LYS A 148 16.00 -0.10 1.50
N ARG A 149 15.46 0.52 2.55
CA ARG A 149 16.03 1.72 3.18
C ARG A 149 17.40 1.40 3.80
N GLN A 150 17.52 0.27 4.48
CA GLN A 150 18.80 -0.20 5.02
C GLN A 150 19.81 -0.48 3.90
N GLN A 151 19.41 -1.21 2.84
CA GLN A 151 20.27 -1.43 1.67
C GLN A 151 20.75 -0.11 1.02
N LEU A 152 19.88 0.90 0.93
CA LEU A 152 20.26 2.23 0.44
C LEU A 152 21.30 2.90 1.36
N TYR A 153 21.16 2.80 2.68
CA TYR A 153 22.14 3.34 3.63
C TYR A 153 23.50 2.65 3.50
N ASP A 154 23.55 1.33 3.36
CA ASP A 154 24.82 0.61 3.17
C ASP A 154 25.52 1.00 1.85
N LEU A 155 24.77 1.15 0.75
CA LEU A 155 25.28 1.66 -0.51
C LEU A 155 25.76 3.12 -0.42
N LEU A 156 25.10 3.97 0.38
CA LEU A 156 25.53 5.34 0.63
C LEU A 156 26.83 5.39 1.45
N LEU A 157 26.96 4.57 2.50
CA LEU A 157 28.21 4.43 3.26
C LEU A 157 29.35 3.97 2.35
N GLN A 158 29.10 2.99 1.48
CA GLN A 158 30.07 2.49 0.51
C GLN A 158 30.53 3.58 -0.48
N GLN A 159 29.59 4.30 -1.07
CA GLN A 159 29.87 5.40 -2.00
C GLN A 159 30.68 6.53 -1.34
N ILE A 160 30.34 6.91 -0.11
CA ILE A 160 31.05 7.94 0.65
C ILE A 160 32.46 7.44 0.99
N ALA A 161 32.60 6.22 1.52
CA ALA A 161 33.88 5.65 1.92
C ALA A 161 34.85 5.50 0.74
N TYR A 162 34.40 5.00 -0.42
CA TYR A 162 35.23 4.90 -1.63
C TYR A 162 35.64 6.27 -2.17
N LYS A 163 34.72 7.25 -2.24
CA LYS A 163 35.07 8.61 -2.67
C LYS A 163 36.06 9.29 -1.73
N ASN A 164 35.88 9.14 -0.42
CA ASN A 164 36.77 9.68 0.60
C ASN A 164 38.16 9.02 0.53
N LEU A 165 38.24 7.70 0.33
CA LEU A 165 39.49 6.98 0.10
C LEU A 165 40.22 7.51 -1.13
N VAL A 166 39.53 7.63 -2.26
CA VAL A 166 40.11 8.12 -3.52
C VAL A 166 40.56 9.59 -3.40
N GLU A 167 39.78 10.45 -2.74
CA GLU A 167 40.15 11.84 -2.50
C GLU A 167 41.40 11.97 -1.62
N ARG A 168 41.45 11.19 -0.51
CA ARG A 168 42.59 11.14 0.41
C ARG A 168 43.86 10.60 -0.26
N ASN A 169 43.75 9.54 -1.04
CA ASN A 169 44.90 8.97 -1.74
C ASN A 169 45.40 9.95 -2.82
N LYS A 170 44.49 10.58 -3.59
CA LYS A 170 44.85 11.63 -4.57
C LYS A 170 45.48 12.87 -3.96
N SER A 171 45.20 13.23 -2.69
CA SER A 171 45.88 14.36 -2.04
C SER A 171 47.25 13.96 -1.49
N LEU A 172 47.39 12.72 -1.00
CA LEU A 172 48.69 12.14 -0.64
C LEU A 172 49.61 12.00 -1.85
N GLU A 173 49.14 11.50 -3.00
CA GLU A 173 49.91 11.40 -4.26
C GLU A 173 50.27 12.75 -4.89
N ARG A 174 49.59 13.84 -4.50
CA ARG A 174 49.95 15.22 -4.91
C ARG A 174 50.98 15.86 -3.99
N SER A 175 51.15 15.37 -2.77
CA SER A 175 52.05 15.92 -1.74
C SER A 175 53.27 15.04 -1.48
N ARG A 176 53.19 13.76 -1.84
CA ARG A 176 54.21 12.71 -1.75
C ARG A 176 54.20 11.92 -3.05
N GLN A 177 55.32 11.27 -3.38
CA GLN A 177 55.36 10.35 -4.51
C GLN A 177 54.37 9.18 -4.31
N ALA A 178 53.83 8.65 -5.40
CA ALA A 178 52.95 7.49 -5.37
C ALA A 178 53.65 6.29 -4.66
N PRO A 179 52.94 5.57 -3.78
CA PRO A 179 53.51 4.43 -3.06
C PRO A 179 53.88 3.27 -3.99
N ALA A 180 54.87 2.47 -3.59
CA ALA A 180 55.28 1.28 -4.33
C ALA A 180 54.13 0.24 -4.38
N GLN A 181 54.02 -0.51 -5.48
CA GLN A 181 52.96 -1.51 -5.65
C GLN A 181 52.96 -2.61 -4.56
N ALA A 182 54.13 -2.94 -4.01
CA ALA A 182 54.25 -3.91 -2.91
C ALA A 182 53.74 -3.38 -1.55
N SER A 183 53.46 -2.08 -1.42
CA SER A 183 52.92 -1.46 -0.20
C SER A 183 51.46 -1.01 -0.34
N THR A 184 50.77 -1.40 -1.42
CA THR A 184 49.36 -1.10 -1.65
C THR A 184 48.53 -2.36 -1.88
N ILE A 185 47.28 -2.33 -1.41
CA ILE A 185 46.30 -3.39 -1.63
C ILE A 185 45.15 -2.74 -2.42
N PRO A 186 44.91 -3.13 -3.70
CA PRO A 186 43.78 -2.62 -4.47
C PRO A 186 42.48 -3.28 -4.00
N LEU A 187 41.35 -2.59 -4.20
CA LEU A 187 40.02 -3.15 -3.99
C LEU A 187 39.57 -3.91 -5.25
N PRO A 188 38.72 -4.95 -5.13
CA PRO A 188 38.18 -5.49 -3.88
C PRO A 188 39.15 -6.45 -3.17
N PHE A 189 39.05 -6.53 -1.84
CA PHE A 189 39.81 -7.47 -1.02
C PHE A 189 39.04 -7.91 0.22
N ILE A 190 39.42 -9.05 0.80
CA ILE A 190 39.01 -9.45 2.15
C ILE A 190 40.24 -9.53 3.05
N ILE A 191 40.08 -9.23 4.34
CA ILE A 191 41.11 -9.41 5.37
C ILE A 191 40.66 -10.52 6.31
N ILE A 192 41.54 -11.51 6.52
CA ILE A 192 41.40 -12.49 7.60
C ILE A 192 42.33 -12.04 8.73
N ASN A 193 41.75 -11.70 9.88
CA ASN A 193 42.44 -11.28 11.09
C ASN A 193 42.49 -12.46 12.07
N THR A 194 43.64 -12.72 12.68
CA THR A 194 43.79 -13.71 13.75
C THR A 194 44.88 -13.26 14.72
N ASN A 195 44.95 -13.89 15.90
CA ASN A 195 45.91 -13.45 16.91
C ASN A 195 47.36 -13.77 16.46
N LYS A 196 48.33 -12.92 16.82
CA LYS A 196 49.74 -13.05 16.44
C LYS A 196 50.44 -14.30 17.02
N GLN A 197 49.83 -14.96 17.99
CA GLN A 197 50.32 -16.23 18.55
C GLN A 197 49.79 -17.47 17.81
N ASN A 198 48.76 -17.31 16.96
CA ASN A 198 48.11 -18.42 16.29
C ASN A 198 48.97 -18.93 15.12
N VAL A 199 49.12 -20.25 15.01
CA VAL A 199 49.75 -20.93 13.89
C VAL A 199 48.74 -21.03 12.73
N ILE A 200 49.21 -20.71 11.52
CA ILE A 200 48.40 -20.72 10.30
C ILE A 200 49.09 -21.65 9.29
N ASP A 201 48.49 -22.81 9.04
CA ASP A 201 48.91 -23.69 7.96
C ASP A 201 48.12 -23.35 6.69
N CYS A 202 48.81 -22.97 5.62
CA CYS A 202 48.20 -22.62 4.34
C CYS A 202 48.59 -23.66 3.27
N SER A 203 47.60 -24.37 2.74
CA SER A 203 47.74 -25.24 1.57
C SER A 203 47.13 -24.55 0.35
N ILE A 204 47.91 -24.44 -0.72
CA ILE A 204 47.51 -23.75 -1.95
C ILE A 204 47.58 -24.74 -3.11
N SER A 205 46.50 -24.80 -3.88
CA SER A 205 46.44 -25.52 -5.16
C SER A 205 47.49 -25.02 -6.17
N SER A 206 47.92 -25.88 -7.08
CA SER A 206 48.97 -25.55 -8.07
C SER A 206 48.55 -24.46 -9.07
N ASP A 207 47.25 -24.37 -9.37
CA ASP A 207 46.62 -23.35 -10.21
C ASP A 207 46.17 -22.10 -9.44
N LYS A 208 46.23 -22.13 -8.10
CA LYS A 208 45.76 -21.08 -7.19
C LYS A 208 44.25 -20.80 -7.29
N SER A 209 43.44 -21.80 -7.67
CA SER A 209 41.97 -21.69 -7.60
C SER A 209 41.45 -21.94 -6.18
N GLU A 210 42.07 -22.87 -5.46
CA GLU A 210 41.71 -23.28 -4.11
C GLU A 210 42.82 -22.94 -3.09
N TYR A 211 42.39 -22.41 -1.95
CA TYR A 211 43.21 -22.08 -0.79
C TYR A 211 42.56 -22.69 0.46
N LEU A 212 43.31 -23.50 1.21
CA LEU A 212 42.88 -24.07 2.48
C LEU A 212 43.75 -23.49 3.60
N PHE A 213 43.12 -22.77 4.52
CA PHE A 213 43.76 -22.23 5.72
C PHE A 213 43.29 -23.03 6.94
N HIS A 214 44.23 -23.59 7.68
CA HIS A 214 43.99 -24.17 9.00
C HIS A 214 44.53 -23.20 10.06
N PHE A 215 43.69 -22.87 11.04
CA PHE A 215 44.02 -22.00 12.17
C PHE A 215 43.90 -22.82 13.45
N ASP A 216 44.89 -22.72 14.34
CA ASP A 216 44.86 -23.32 15.67
C ASP A 216 43.95 -22.57 16.67
N GLY A 217 43.49 -21.37 16.30
CA GLY A 217 42.64 -20.49 17.10
C GLY A 217 41.59 -19.74 16.28
N THR A 218 40.91 -18.80 16.94
CA THR A 218 39.84 -18.01 16.30
C THR A 218 40.39 -17.00 15.27
N PHE A 219 39.57 -16.71 14.26
CA PHE A 219 39.83 -15.68 13.26
C PHE A 219 38.56 -14.89 12.95
N GLU A 220 38.73 -13.68 12.43
CA GLU A 220 37.67 -12.78 11.95
C GLU A 220 37.89 -12.53 10.45
N ILE A 221 36.79 -12.39 9.68
CA ILE A 221 36.86 -12.00 8.27
C ILE A 221 36.19 -10.63 8.12
N HIS A 222 36.90 -9.69 7.49
CA HIS A 222 36.42 -8.35 7.19
C HIS A 222 36.45 -8.11 5.68
N ASP A 223 35.35 -7.59 5.14
CA ASP A 223 35.27 -7.12 3.76
C ASP A 223 35.87 -5.71 3.61
N ASP A 224 36.22 -5.29 2.39
CA ASP A 224 36.89 -4.00 2.15
C ASP A 224 36.13 -2.82 2.75
N ILE A 225 34.80 -2.84 2.66
CA ILE A 225 33.94 -1.78 3.18
C ILE A 225 33.94 -1.72 4.72
N GLU A 226 34.08 -2.85 5.42
CA GLU A 226 34.20 -2.84 6.87
C GLU A 226 35.54 -2.23 7.30
N VAL A 227 36.62 -2.59 6.61
CA VAL A 227 37.94 -2.00 6.82
C VAL A 227 37.90 -0.49 6.59
N LEU A 228 37.26 -0.03 5.50
CA LEU A 228 37.09 1.39 5.21
C LEU A 228 36.23 2.13 6.26
N LYS A 229 35.16 1.51 6.78
CA LYS A 229 34.38 2.04 7.92
C LYS A 229 35.27 2.17 9.17
N ARG A 230 36.03 1.13 9.53
CA ARG A 230 36.98 1.11 10.67
C ARG A 230 38.11 2.15 10.50
N MET A 231 38.53 2.46 9.27
CA MET A 231 39.49 3.53 8.95
C MET A 231 38.89 4.96 9.05
N GLY A 232 37.63 5.11 9.46
CA GLY A 232 36.95 6.40 9.57
C GLY A 232 36.51 7.01 8.23
N LEU A 233 36.65 6.30 7.11
CA LEU A 233 36.36 6.83 5.78
C LEU A 233 34.86 6.98 5.52
N ALA A 234 34.02 6.29 6.30
CA ALA A 234 32.57 6.48 6.37
C ALA A 234 32.12 7.71 7.20
N LEU A 235 33.07 8.51 7.72
CA LEU A 235 32.80 9.80 8.38
C LEU A 235 31.87 9.71 9.62
N GLY A 236 31.85 8.57 10.32
CA GLY A 236 31.02 8.34 11.51
C GLY A 236 29.52 8.18 11.24
N LEU A 237 29.11 8.18 9.96
CA LEU A 237 27.72 7.95 9.54
C LEU A 237 27.23 6.53 9.84
N ASP A 238 28.15 5.58 10.01
CA ASP A 238 27.89 4.20 10.43
C ASP A 238 27.47 4.09 11.91
N LYS A 239 27.80 5.08 12.73
CA LYS A 239 27.54 5.11 14.18
C LYS A 239 26.63 6.24 14.63
N GLY A 240 26.14 7.08 13.71
CA GLY A 240 25.40 8.31 14.03
C GLY A 240 26.25 9.37 14.75
N SER A 241 27.58 9.26 14.70
CA SER A 241 28.52 10.15 15.40
C SER A 241 29.25 11.09 14.44
N CYS A 242 28.54 11.55 13.40
CA CYS A 242 29.09 12.39 12.33
C CYS A 242 29.20 13.86 12.79
N SER A 243 30.36 14.48 12.58
CA SER A 243 30.53 15.93 12.84
C SER A 243 29.77 16.76 11.80
N PRO A 244 29.44 18.04 12.08
CA PRO A 244 28.76 18.90 11.09
C PRO A 244 29.63 19.17 9.85
N GLU A 245 30.96 19.24 9.99
CA GLU A 245 31.88 19.39 8.86
C GLU A 245 31.93 18.14 7.98
N ASP A 246 31.99 16.97 8.62
CA ASP A 246 31.95 15.67 7.98
C ASP A 246 30.62 15.42 7.26
N LEU A 247 29.50 15.89 7.82
CA LEU A 247 28.18 15.81 7.19
C LEU A 247 28.14 16.63 5.89
N GLU A 248 28.67 17.85 5.88
CA GLU A 248 28.77 18.66 4.67
C GLU A 248 29.75 18.07 3.64
N ARG A 249 30.77 17.32 4.08
CA ARG A 249 31.67 16.60 3.18
C ARG A 249 30.98 15.37 2.59
N ALA A 250 30.26 14.58 3.39
CA ALA A 250 29.46 13.44 2.95
C ALA A 250 28.37 13.85 1.94
N ARG A 251 27.65 14.94 2.20
CA ARG A 251 26.65 15.51 1.27
C ARG A 251 27.25 15.82 -0.10
N ARG A 252 28.46 16.39 -0.17
CA ARG A 252 29.17 16.67 -1.42
C ARG A 252 29.65 15.42 -2.17
N MET A 253 29.75 14.28 -1.49
CA MET A 253 30.13 13.00 -2.11
C MET A 253 28.93 12.27 -2.74
N VAL A 254 27.69 12.64 -2.43
CA VAL A 254 26.46 11.98 -2.95
C VAL A 254 25.69 12.88 -3.93
N PRO A 255 24.81 12.33 -4.78
CA PRO A 255 23.87 13.12 -5.57
C PRO A 255 22.90 13.91 -4.69
N ARG A 256 22.47 15.10 -5.13
CA ARG A 256 21.56 16.00 -4.38
C ARG A 256 20.27 15.34 -3.91
N SER A 257 19.71 14.42 -4.70
CA SER A 257 18.52 13.64 -4.36
C SER A 257 18.70 12.69 -3.17
N LEU A 258 19.95 12.35 -2.82
CA LEU A 258 20.27 11.42 -1.73
C LEU A 258 20.77 12.12 -0.45
N GLU A 259 21.01 13.44 -0.49
CA GLU A 259 21.36 14.23 0.69
C GLU A 259 20.38 14.11 1.88
N PRO A 260 19.05 14.01 1.70
CA PRO A 260 18.12 13.82 2.83
C PRO A 260 18.40 12.53 3.61
N TYR A 261 18.75 11.44 2.93
CA TYR A 261 19.07 10.17 3.56
C TYR A 261 20.38 10.24 4.35
N VAL A 262 21.40 10.94 3.82
CA VAL A 262 22.67 11.16 4.54
C VAL A 262 22.46 11.97 5.82
N ARG A 263 21.60 13.00 5.80
CA ARG A 263 21.22 13.73 7.03
C ARG A 263 20.52 12.82 8.04
N GLN A 264 19.62 11.95 7.59
CA GLN A 264 18.92 11.01 8.46
C GLN A 264 19.87 9.98 9.11
N MET A 265 20.86 9.48 8.35
CA MET A 265 21.90 8.59 8.87
C MET A 265 22.73 9.27 9.96
N ALA A 266 23.12 10.54 9.76
CA ALA A 266 23.83 11.32 10.77
C ALA A 266 23.02 11.57 12.05
N GLN A 267 21.68 11.59 11.97
CA GLN A 267 20.77 11.76 13.11
C GLN A 267 20.41 10.44 13.81
N GLY A 268 21.21 9.38 13.62
CA GLY A 268 21.02 8.08 14.28
C GLY A 268 19.84 7.27 13.72
N GLY A 269 19.43 7.52 12.47
CA GLY A 269 18.40 6.72 11.80
C GLY A 269 16.97 6.94 12.32
N ALA A 270 16.74 7.97 13.15
CA ALA A 270 15.40 8.35 13.60
C ALA A 270 14.41 8.36 12.44
N GLU A 271 13.28 7.68 12.58
CA GLU A 271 12.25 7.60 11.53
C GLU A 271 11.57 8.95 11.33
N VAL A 272 12.20 9.81 10.53
CA VAL A 272 11.49 10.93 9.93
C VAL A 272 10.54 10.35 8.89
N THR A 273 9.24 10.47 9.20
CA THR A 273 8.10 10.18 8.34
C THR A 273 8.33 10.78 6.95
N PRO A 274 7.94 10.11 5.85
CA PRO A 274 8.14 10.67 4.51
C PRO A 274 7.55 12.08 4.43
N LEU A 275 8.38 13.04 3.99
CA LEU A 275 7.98 14.43 3.80
C LEU A 275 6.76 14.44 2.88
N ALA A 276 5.60 14.80 3.41
CA ALA A 276 4.37 14.84 2.64
C ALA A 276 4.55 15.87 1.52
N SER A 277 4.61 15.40 0.28
CA SER A 277 4.69 16.26 -0.90
C SER A 277 3.46 17.17 -0.91
N GLU A 278 3.68 18.49 -0.80
CA GLU A 278 2.64 19.50 -0.90
C GLU A 278 1.94 19.37 -2.26
N VAL A 279 0.80 18.67 -2.27
CA VAL A 279 -0.12 18.73 -3.40
C VAL A 279 -0.71 20.13 -3.41
N GLN A 280 -0.21 20.96 -4.32
CA GLN A 280 -0.72 22.30 -4.56
C GLN A 280 -2.23 22.24 -4.87
N ARG A 281 -3.08 22.49 -3.86
CA ARG A 281 -4.50 22.76 -4.07
C ARG A 281 -4.68 24.19 -4.60
N SER A 282 -4.41 24.36 -5.89
CA SER A 282 -4.86 25.53 -6.62
C SER A 282 -6.37 25.47 -6.86
N SER A 283 -7.15 26.05 -5.95
CA SER A 283 -8.54 26.45 -6.20
C SER A 283 -8.78 27.83 -5.59
N SER A 284 -9.23 28.77 -6.42
CA SER A 284 -9.11 30.20 -6.17
C SER A 284 -10.47 30.89 -5.94
N ARG A 285 -10.50 31.82 -4.96
CA ARG A 285 -11.49 32.92 -4.78
C ARG A 285 -12.94 32.46 -4.47
N HIS A 286 -13.84 33.19 -3.79
CA HIS A 286 -13.94 34.55 -3.20
C HIS A 286 -14.55 34.41 -1.76
N SER A 287 -14.61 35.38 -0.82
CA SER A 287 -14.23 36.80 -0.76
C SER A 287 -14.12 37.32 0.71
N SER A 288 -13.56 38.54 0.84
CA SER A 288 -13.84 39.66 1.76
C SER A 288 -15.11 39.62 2.67
N VAL A 289 -15.20 40.31 3.83
CA VAL A 289 -14.52 41.52 4.35
C VAL A 289 -14.58 41.65 5.91
N ALA A 290 -13.64 42.43 6.45
CA ALA A 290 -13.74 43.39 7.58
C ALA A 290 -14.13 42.93 9.01
N SER A 291 -13.17 43.14 9.92
CA SER A 291 -13.36 43.30 11.37
C SER A 291 -13.84 44.72 11.71
N LEU A 292 -14.69 44.89 12.73
CA LEU A 292 -14.72 46.07 13.60
C LEU A 292 -15.15 45.69 15.02
N SER A 293 -14.51 46.30 16.01
CA SER A 293 -14.85 46.30 17.43
C SER A 293 -15.94 47.34 17.75
N ASP A 294 -16.73 47.13 18.81
CA ASP A 294 -16.64 47.85 20.11
C ASP A 294 -17.90 47.62 20.98
N GLY A 295 -17.85 47.91 22.29
CA GLY A 295 -19.04 48.20 23.11
C GLY A 295 -19.53 47.16 24.16
N GLN A 296 -18.95 47.19 25.36
CA GLN A 296 -19.72 47.08 26.64
C GLN A 296 -20.28 48.49 26.98
N PRO A 297 -21.24 48.70 27.91
CA PRO A 297 -21.55 47.98 29.18
C PRO A 297 -23.06 47.61 29.34
N GLY A 298 -23.60 47.07 30.44
CA GLY A 298 -23.11 46.57 31.75
C GLY A 298 -24.28 46.46 32.76
N SER A 299 -24.08 45.76 33.90
CA SER A 299 -25.01 45.57 35.06
C SER A 299 -26.39 44.91 34.76
N SER A 300 -27.04 44.16 35.66
CA SER A 300 -26.86 43.86 37.10
C SER A 300 -27.42 42.45 37.44
N GLU A 301 -27.09 41.93 38.64
CA GLU A 301 -27.95 41.18 39.61
C GLU A 301 -28.92 40.08 39.10
N ASP A 302 -29.05 38.88 39.69
CA ASP A 302 -28.93 38.47 41.11
C ASP A 302 -28.35 37.04 41.32
N GLU A 303 -28.17 36.71 42.59
CA GLU A 303 -27.76 35.40 43.13
C GLU A 303 -28.82 34.30 42.94
N ASP A 304 -28.41 33.03 42.95
CA ASP A 304 -28.95 32.07 43.93
C ASP A 304 -28.09 30.79 44.00
N ASP A 305 -27.74 30.42 45.22
CA ASP A 305 -27.05 29.18 45.60
C ASP A 305 -28.08 28.09 45.90
N PHE A 306 -27.83 26.85 45.49
CA PHE A 306 -28.47 25.72 46.16
C PHE A 306 -27.59 24.47 46.09
N SER A 307 -26.96 24.18 47.22
CA SER A 307 -26.32 22.93 47.51
C SER A 307 -27.26 21.98 48.26
N ASP A 308 -26.93 20.70 48.09
CA ASP A 308 -27.05 19.63 49.08
C ASP A 308 -28.22 18.62 48.99
N SER A 309 -27.84 17.47 49.54
CA SER A 309 -28.29 16.09 49.44
C SER A 309 -29.58 15.77 50.17
N ASP A 310 -30.26 14.71 49.68
CA ASP A 310 -30.75 13.57 50.48
C ASP A 310 -30.76 12.31 49.58
#